data_AF-E9HS43-F1
#
_entry.id   AF-E9HS43-F1
#
_cell.length_a   1.000
_cell.length_b   1.000
_cell.length_c   1.000
_cell.angle_alpha   90.00
_cell.angle_beta   90.00
_cell.angle_gamma   90.00
#
_symmetry.space_group_name_H-M   'P 1'
#
loop_
_entity.id
_entity.type
_entity.pdbx_description
1 polymer ?
#
loop_
_entity_poly.entity_id
_entity_poly.type
_entity_poly.pdbx_seq_one_letter_code
_entity_poly.pdbx_strand_id
1 'polypeptide(L)'
;LQIGDGRVNEQPLLTVMHTIWLREHNRVAGLLYQAVPNQTDEYYYQHARRIVIAVMQHIIYTEYLPVIIGPALAAQVMSPEYGYYNGNPAVFTEFSTAAYRMGHSQVKSFVRLFDKDGRTSGDSYFLSDSFLNPSRLLTNVQFLDNALRGLTQTPAQAVDNSFAEDLTSQLFKAKGEKLGMDLISFNIQRGRDHCLPPYVSMLYYLA
;
A
#
# COMPACT_ATOMS: atom_id res chain seq x y z
N LEU A 1 2.19 -10.46 13.32
CA LEU A 1 0.79 -10.01 13.22
C LEU A 1 0.09 -10.87 12.18
N GLN A 2 -1.12 -11.34 12.46
CA GLN A 2 -1.94 -12.10 11.52
C GLN A 2 -3.04 -11.18 10.98
N ILE A 3 -3.17 -11.07 9.66
CA ILE A 3 -4.22 -10.28 9.01
C ILE A 3 -4.67 -10.99 7.72
N GLY A 4 -5.66 -10.44 7.02
CA GLY A 4 -6.20 -11.02 5.80
C GLY A 4 -5.26 -11.07 4.58
N ASP A 5 -4.06 -10.49 4.66
CA ASP A 5 -3.03 -10.52 3.61
C ASP A 5 -1.70 -11.05 4.17
N GLY A 6 -1.11 -12.05 3.50
CA GLY A 6 0.11 -12.72 3.94
C GLY A 6 1.37 -11.86 3.89
N ARG A 7 1.33 -10.70 3.22
CA ARG A 7 2.47 -9.80 3.04
C ARG A 7 2.52 -8.71 4.09
N VAL A 8 1.65 -8.75 5.10
CA VAL A 8 1.54 -7.71 6.14
C VAL A 8 2.86 -7.29 6.78
N ASN A 9 3.82 -8.21 6.93
CA ASN A 9 5.13 -7.96 7.53
C ASN A 9 6.23 -7.67 6.51
N GLU A 10 5.90 -7.53 5.21
CA GLU A 10 6.90 -7.28 4.16
C GLU A 10 7.77 -6.08 4.51
N GLN A 11 7.17 -4.96 4.90
CA GLN A 11 7.86 -3.80 5.44
C GLN A 11 7.03 -3.09 6.55
N PRO A 12 7.66 -2.34 7.48
CA PRO A 12 6.97 -1.85 8.68
C PRO A 12 5.82 -0.86 8.45
N LEU A 13 5.94 0.05 7.47
CA LEU A 13 4.88 1.01 7.12
C LEU A 13 3.65 0.32 6.54
N LEU A 14 3.81 -0.81 5.84
CA LEU A 14 2.67 -1.62 5.37
C LEU A 14 1.91 -2.18 6.58
N THR A 15 2.65 -2.69 7.57
CA THR A 15 2.07 -3.16 8.83
C THR A 15 1.38 -2.04 9.61
N VAL A 16 1.93 -0.82 9.60
CA VAL A 16 1.29 0.38 10.17
C VAL A 16 -0.06 0.64 9.50
N MET A 17 -0.12 0.65 8.16
CA MET A 17 -1.38 0.86 7.43
C MET A 17 -2.42 -0.23 7.75
N HIS A 18 -2.01 -1.49 7.79
CA HIS A 18 -2.87 -2.59 8.23
C HIS A 18 -3.42 -2.40 9.65
N THR A 19 -2.59 -1.91 10.57
CA THR A 19 -3.00 -1.65 11.95
C THR A 19 -4.03 -0.52 12.04
N ILE A 20 -3.88 0.52 11.22
CA ILE A 20 -4.84 1.64 11.15
C ILE A 20 -6.21 1.15 10.70
N TRP A 21 -6.26 0.38 9.61
CA TRP A 21 -7.54 -0.12 9.09
C TRP A 21 -8.23 -1.10 10.05
N LEU A 22 -7.46 -1.91 10.76
CA LEU A 22 -7.99 -2.77 11.82
C LEU A 22 -8.58 -1.94 12.97
N ARG A 23 -7.87 -0.91 13.45
CA ARG A 23 -8.35 -0.02 14.51
C ARG A 23 -9.59 0.75 14.06
N GLU A 24 -9.63 1.19 12.81
CA GLU A 24 -10.79 1.90 12.26
C GLU A 24 -12.03 1.01 12.20
N HIS A 25 -11.88 -0.26 11.80
CA HIS A 25 -12.99 -1.22 11.86
C HIS A 25 -13.57 -1.33 13.28
N ASN A 26 -12.73 -1.50 14.29
CA ASN A 26 -13.17 -1.60 15.68
C ASN A 26 -13.81 -0.30 16.19
N ARG A 27 -13.27 0.86 15.78
CA ARG A 27 -13.84 2.18 16.10
C ARG A 27 -15.24 2.31 15.53
N VAL A 28 -15.42 1.97 14.25
CA VAL A 28 -16.73 2.03 13.57
C VAL A 28 -17.72 1.04 14.20
N ALA A 29 -17.30 -0.19 14.50
CA ALA A 29 -18.13 -1.16 15.19
C ALA A 29 -18.61 -0.65 16.57
N GLY A 30 -17.71 -0.03 17.34
CA GLY A 30 -18.05 0.58 18.63
C GLY A 30 -19.05 1.73 18.52
N LEU A 31 -18.94 2.56 17.47
CA LEU A 31 -19.92 3.62 17.19
C LEU A 31 -21.28 3.04 16.78
N LEU A 32 -21.30 1.97 15.97
CA LEU A 32 -22.54 1.29 15.58
C LEU A 32 -23.24 0.67 16.79
N TYR A 33 -22.49 0.08 17.72
CA TYR A 33 -23.02 -0.46 18.98
C TYR A 33 -23.74 0.60 19.81
N GLN A 34 -23.20 1.82 19.88
CA GLN A 34 -23.83 2.94 20.58
C GLN A 34 -25.07 3.47 19.85
N ALA A 35 -25.01 3.56 18.52
CA ALA A 35 -26.08 4.15 17.71
C ALA A 35 -27.29 3.21 17.50
N VAL A 36 -27.04 1.90 17.41
CA VAL A 36 -28.07 0.88 17.16
C VAL A 36 -27.86 -0.29 18.13
N PRO A 37 -28.29 -0.14 19.41
CA PRO A 37 -28.07 -1.16 20.42
C PRO A 37 -28.85 -2.46 20.14
N ASN A 38 -28.48 -3.53 20.84
CA ASN A 38 -29.12 -4.86 20.83
C ASN A 38 -29.09 -5.61 19.49
N GLN A 39 -28.12 -5.33 18.62
CA GLN A 39 -27.84 -6.14 17.43
C GLN A 39 -26.87 -7.29 17.74
N THR A 40 -26.75 -8.23 16.81
CA THR A 40 -25.79 -9.34 16.89
C THR A 40 -24.37 -8.90 16.52
N ASP A 41 -23.36 -9.67 16.94
CA ASP A 41 -21.96 -9.40 16.58
C ASP A 41 -21.74 -9.40 15.05
N GLU A 42 -22.41 -10.31 14.34
CA GLU A 42 -22.36 -10.39 12.87
C GLU A 42 -22.89 -9.10 12.21
N TYR A 43 -23.96 -8.52 12.77
CA TYR A 43 -24.46 -7.24 12.30
C TYR A 43 -23.40 -6.15 12.42
N TYR A 44 -22.80 -5.98 13.60
CA TYR A 44 -21.80 -4.93 13.81
C TYR A 44 -20.56 -5.15 12.93
N TYR A 45 -20.09 -6.39 12.82
CA TYR A 45 -18.95 -6.73 11.97
C TYR A 45 -19.21 -6.40 10.50
N GLN A 46 -20.30 -6.88 9.91
CA GLN A 46 -20.58 -6.67 8.49
C GLN A 46 -20.85 -5.19 8.17
N HIS A 47 -21.55 -4.48 9.05
CA HIS A 47 -21.81 -3.06 8.86
C HIS A 47 -20.54 -2.23 9.00
N ALA A 48 -19.68 -2.50 9.99
CA ALA A 48 -18.39 -1.84 10.11
C ALA A 48 -17.48 -2.14 8.91
N ARG A 49 -17.43 -3.40 8.46
CA ARG A 49 -16.70 -3.82 7.24
C ARG A 49 -17.17 -3.05 6.02
N ARG A 50 -18.49 -2.96 5.80
CA ARG A 50 -19.07 -2.24 4.66
C ARG A 50 -18.70 -0.75 4.67
N ILE A 51 -18.76 -0.10 5.84
CA ILE A 51 -18.39 1.31 5.98
C ILE A 51 -16.90 1.51 5.70
N VAL A 52 -16.02 0.68 6.28
CA VAL A 52 -14.56 0.79 6.05
C VAL A 52 -14.21 0.57 4.58
N ILE A 53 -14.85 -0.39 3.90
CA ILE A 53 -14.68 -0.59 2.45
C ILE A 53 -15.08 0.68 1.69
N ALA A 54 -16.21 1.30 2.04
CA ALA A 54 -16.65 2.54 1.39
C ALA A 54 -15.68 3.70 1.61
N VAL A 55 -15.11 3.84 2.82
CA VAL A 55 -14.07 4.83 3.12
C VAL A 55 -12.81 4.58 2.28
N MET A 56 -12.33 3.34 2.21
CA MET A 56 -11.17 2.99 1.37
C MET A 56 -11.43 3.30 -0.10
N GLN A 57 -12.59 2.91 -0.64
CA GLN A 57 -12.97 3.20 -2.02
C GLN A 57 -13.02 4.71 -2.27
N HIS A 58 -13.62 5.49 -1.36
CA HIS A 58 -13.67 6.94 -1.49
C HIS A 58 -12.26 7.55 -1.59
N ILE A 59 -11.35 7.21 -0.67
CA ILE A 59 -9.96 7.69 -0.70
C ILE A 59 -9.26 7.28 -2.00
N ILE A 60 -9.41 6.02 -2.42
CA ILE A 60 -8.78 5.52 -3.65
C ILE A 60 -9.26 6.31 -4.87
N TYR A 61 -10.56 6.44 -5.05
CA TYR A 61 -11.13 7.01 -6.27
C TYR A 61 -11.11 8.54 -6.33
N THR A 62 -11.21 9.22 -5.17
CA THR A 62 -11.31 10.67 -5.12
C THR A 62 -9.99 11.38 -4.80
N GLU A 63 -9.07 10.71 -4.08
CA GLU A 63 -7.81 11.33 -3.64
C GLU A 63 -6.60 10.69 -4.32
N TYR A 64 -6.50 9.37 -4.34
CA TYR A 64 -5.32 8.67 -4.88
C TYR A 64 -5.31 8.61 -6.41
N LEU A 65 -6.38 8.12 -7.02
CA LEU A 65 -6.46 7.86 -8.46
C LEU A 65 -6.19 9.13 -9.30
N PRO A 66 -6.79 10.31 -9.02
CA PRO A 66 -6.52 11.53 -9.79
C PRO A 66 -5.06 11.98 -9.75
N VAL A 67 -4.32 11.68 -8.67
CA VAL A 67 -2.90 12.00 -8.54
C VAL A 67 -2.04 11.07 -9.41
N ILE A 68 -2.46 9.82 -9.58
CA ILE A 68 -1.70 8.80 -10.32
C ILE A 68 -1.91 8.91 -11.84
N ILE A 69 -3.16 9.01 -12.28
CA ILE A 69 -3.51 8.98 -13.71
C ILE A 69 -3.90 10.35 -14.29
N GLY A 70 -3.87 11.39 -13.46
CA GLY A 70 -4.28 12.74 -13.82
C GLY A 70 -5.80 12.96 -13.69
N PRO A 71 -6.23 14.22 -13.49
CA PRO A 71 -7.62 14.55 -13.17
C PRO A 71 -8.59 14.26 -14.33
N ALA A 72 -8.16 14.44 -15.57
CA ALA A 72 -9.01 14.23 -16.75
C ALA A 72 -9.41 12.75 -16.91
N LEU A 73 -8.44 11.84 -16.86
CA LEU A 73 -8.71 10.40 -16.98
C LEU A 73 -9.43 9.86 -15.75
N ALA A 74 -9.10 10.34 -14.55
CA ALA A 74 -9.83 9.97 -13.34
C ALA A 74 -11.31 10.40 -13.39
N ALA A 75 -11.61 11.60 -13.92
CA ALA A 75 -12.98 12.05 -14.10
C ALA A 75 -13.75 11.17 -15.11
N GLN A 76 -13.09 10.69 -16.16
CA GLN A 76 -13.70 9.75 -17.11
C GLN A 76 -14.04 8.41 -16.44
N VAL A 77 -13.12 7.84 -15.67
CA VAL A 77 -13.33 6.58 -14.91
C VAL A 77 -14.45 6.74 -13.88
N MET A 78 -14.56 7.91 -13.26
CA MET A 78 -15.59 8.22 -12.25
C MET A 78 -16.93 8.68 -12.85
N SER A 79 -17.06 8.70 -14.18
CA SER A 79 -18.29 9.15 -14.82
C SER A 79 -19.46 8.17 -14.56
N PRO A 80 -20.71 8.66 -14.54
CA PRO A 80 -21.88 7.81 -14.33
C PRO A 80 -22.02 6.64 -15.33
N GLU A 81 -21.39 6.76 -16.50
CA GLU A 81 -21.31 5.69 -17.51
C GLU A 81 -20.69 4.40 -16.95
N TYR A 82 -19.74 4.52 -16.02
CA TYR A 82 -19.09 3.38 -15.35
C TYR A 82 -19.69 3.08 -13.96
N GLY A 83 -20.78 3.75 -13.56
CA GLY A 83 -21.37 3.63 -12.23
C GLY A 83 -21.94 2.23 -11.91
N TYR A 84 -22.39 1.50 -12.94
CA TYR A 84 -22.76 0.09 -12.83
C TYR A 84 -22.18 -0.68 -14.01
N TYR A 85 -20.94 -1.17 -13.84
CA TYR A 85 -20.27 -1.98 -14.84
C TYR A 85 -20.70 -3.46 -14.72
N ASN A 86 -21.35 -3.97 -15.77
CA ASN A 86 -21.78 -5.38 -15.86
C ASN A 86 -20.75 -6.28 -16.59
N GLY A 87 -19.50 -5.82 -16.73
CA GLY A 87 -18.42 -6.63 -17.29
C GLY A 87 -17.66 -7.43 -16.24
N ASN A 88 -16.61 -8.11 -16.66
CA ASN A 88 -15.77 -8.91 -15.77
C ASN A 88 -14.98 -7.99 -14.81
N PRO A 89 -15.17 -8.09 -13.47
CA PRO A 89 -14.46 -7.27 -12.49
C PRO A 89 -13.07 -7.83 -12.14
N ALA A 90 -12.63 -8.90 -12.79
CA ALA A 90 -11.31 -9.49 -12.54
C ALA A 90 -10.18 -8.50 -12.84
N VAL A 91 -9.17 -8.50 -11.99
CA VAL A 91 -7.95 -7.71 -12.20
C VAL A 91 -7.17 -8.27 -13.38
N PHE A 92 -6.84 -7.41 -14.34
CA PHE A 92 -6.00 -7.79 -15.48
C PHE A 92 -4.60 -8.25 -15.05
N THR A 93 -4.06 -9.25 -15.75
CA THR A 93 -2.71 -9.77 -15.50
C THR A 93 -1.67 -8.68 -15.68
N GLU A 94 -1.83 -7.84 -16.69
CA GLU A 94 -0.97 -6.71 -17.03
C GLU A 94 -0.97 -5.66 -15.91
N PHE A 95 -2.13 -5.43 -15.28
CA PHE A 95 -2.25 -4.51 -14.15
C PHE A 95 -1.49 -5.03 -12.92
N SER A 96 -1.78 -6.26 -12.50
CA SER A 96 -1.20 -6.85 -11.29
C SER A 96 0.29 -7.22 -11.43
N THR A 97 0.71 -7.59 -12.64
CA THR A 97 2.07 -8.09 -12.90
C THR A 97 3.03 -6.97 -13.29
N ALA A 98 2.55 -5.91 -13.94
CA ALA A 98 3.39 -4.81 -14.41
C ALA A 98 2.89 -3.42 -13.94
N ALA A 99 1.71 -2.97 -14.38
CA ALA A 99 1.35 -1.55 -14.27
C ALA A 99 1.31 -1.06 -12.81
N TYR A 100 0.68 -1.81 -11.90
CA TYR A 100 0.55 -1.41 -10.50
C TYR A 100 1.85 -1.60 -9.69
N ARG A 101 2.93 -2.06 -10.34
CA ARG A 101 4.29 -2.07 -9.77
C ARG A 101 5.03 -0.74 -9.97
N MET A 102 4.39 0.26 -10.60
CA MET A 102 4.90 1.63 -10.65
C MET A 102 5.26 2.20 -9.27
N GLY A 103 4.58 1.74 -8.21
CA GLY A 103 4.88 2.14 -6.84
C GLY A 103 6.30 1.76 -6.36
N HIS A 104 6.98 0.82 -7.02
CA HIS A 104 8.33 0.42 -6.61
C HIS A 104 9.38 1.53 -6.80
N SER A 105 9.26 2.42 -7.80
CA SER A 105 10.16 3.57 -7.92
C SER A 105 9.85 4.67 -6.92
N GLN A 106 8.65 4.67 -6.32
CA GLN A 106 8.24 5.67 -5.33
C GLN A 106 8.84 5.42 -3.93
N VAL A 107 9.42 4.24 -3.70
CA VAL A 107 9.97 3.82 -2.40
C VAL A 107 11.32 4.48 -2.13
N LYS A 108 11.52 4.92 -0.88
CA LYS A 108 12.80 5.46 -0.40
C LYS A 108 13.61 4.40 0.33
N SER A 109 14.93 4.49 0.19
CA SER A 109 15.90 3.76 1.01
C SER A 109 15.78 4.07 2.49
N PHE A 110 15.79 5.35 2.86
CA PHE A 110 15.75 5.78 4.24
C PHE A 110 14.34 6.26 4.63
N VAL A 111 13.73 5.56 5.58
CA VAL A 111 12.42 5.88 6.14
C VAL A 111 12.61 6.82 7.33
N ARG A 112 12.15 8.06 7.15
CA ARG A 112 12.17 9.10 8.19
C ARG A 112 10.91 9.00 9.03
N LEU A 113 11.09 8.93 10.34
CA LEU A 113 10.02 9.00 11.33
C LEU A 113 10.19 10.30 12.13
N PHE A 114 9.10 10.80 12.70
CA PHE A 114 9.13 12.04 13.48
C PHE A 114 8.49 11.83 14.85
N ASP A 115 9.14 12.36 15.88
CA ASP A 115 8.59 12.37 17.23
C ASP A 115 7.44 13.39 17.34
N LYS A 116 6.74 13.38 18.48
CA LYS A 116 5.58 14.26 18.71
C LYS A 116 5.84 15.76 18.55
N ASP A 117 7.08 16.19 18.68
CA ASP A 117 7.50 17.59 18.57
C ASP A 117 8.07 17.95 17.19
N GLY A 118 7.95 17.04 16.22
CA GLY A 118 8.36 17.25 14.83
C GLY A 118 9.85 17.04 14.59
N ARG A 119 10.64 16.67 15.60
CA ARG A 119 12.05 16.29 15.40
C ARG A 119 12.15 14.90 14.78
N THR A 120 13.22 14.65 14.02
CA THR A 120 13.49 13.32 13.48
C THR A 120 13.66 12.33 14.63
N SER A 121 12.88 11.26 14.58
CA SER A 121 12.93 10.20 15.59
C SER A 121 14.18 9.34 15.40
N GLY A 122 14.79 8.93 16.51
CA GLY A 122 15.92 8.00 16.53
C GLY A 122 15.57 6.61 15.98
N ASP A 123 14.27 6.30 15.84
CA ASP A 123 13.79 5.05 15.26
C ASP A 123 13.79 5.02 13.72
N SER A 124 14.14 6.14 13.06
CA SER A 124 14.29 6.20 11.60
C SER A 124 15.29 5.16 11.09
N TYR A 125 15.09 4.63 9.88
CA TYR A 125 15.79 3.41 9.47
C TYR A 125 16.00 3.27 7.96
N PHE A 126 16.99 2.46 7.58
CA PHE A 126 17.13 1.94 6.22
C PHE A 126 16.16 0.77 6.00
N LEU A 127 15.43 0.82 4.89
CA LEU A 127 14.38 -0.14 4.56
C LEU A 127 14.95 -1.57 4.44
N SER A 128 16.15 -1.70 3.87
CA SER A 128 16.88 -2.96 3.71
C SER A 128 17.02 -3.78 5.00
N ASP A 129 17.06 -3.10 6.15
CA ASP A 129 17.31 -3.73 7.45
C ASP A 129 16.00 -4.06 8.20
N SER A 130 14.86 -3.76 7.59
CA SER A 130 13.54 -3.82 8.23
C SER A 130 12.52 -4.69 7.49
N PHE A 131 12.88 -5.25 6.33
CA PHE A 131 12.00 -6.20 5.65
C PHE A 131 11.75 -7.46 6.49
N LEU A 132 10.51 -7.99 6.44
CA LEU A 132 10.09 -9.20 7.16
C LEU A 132 10.35 -9.15 8.67
N ASN A 133 10.52 -7.96 9.23
CA ASN A 133 10.92 -7.75 10.61
C ASN A 133 9.88 -6.90 11.37
N PRO A 134 8.99 -7.54 12.16
CA PRO A 134 7.94 -6.83 12.89
C PRO A 134 8.44 -6.19 14.20
N SER A 135 9.73 -6.35 14.56
CA SER A 135 10.25 -5.96 15.88
C SER A 135 9.94 -4.51 16.24
N ARG A 136 10.08 -3.57 15.30
CA ARG A 136 9.84 -2.14 15.53
C ARG A 136 8.43 -1.83 16.04
N LEU A 137 7.41 -2.50 15.50
CA LEU A 137 6.02 -2.33 15.94
C LEU A 137 5.75 -3.02 17.29
N LEU A 138 6.50 -4.07 17.63
CA LEU A 138 6.29 -4.87 18.83
C LEU A 138 7.04 -4.33 20.05
N THR A 139 8.19 -3.69 19.85
CA THR A 139 9.06 -3.24 20.95
C THR A 139 8.91 -1.76 21.27
N ASN A 140 8.38 -0.96 20.35
CA ASN A 140 8.24 0.48 20.53
C ASN A 140 6.78 0.93 20.34
N VAL A 141 6.15 1.28 21.46
CA VAL A 141 4.75 1.75 21.50
C VAL A 141 4.52 3.06 20.75
N GLN A 142 5.55 3.88 20.54
CA GLN A 142 5.48 5.16 19.83
C GLN A 142 5.71 5.00 18.32
N PHE A 143 6.20 3.84 17.86
CA PHE A 143 6.60 3.63 16.47
C PHE A 143 5.45 3.92 15.49
N LEU A 144 4.24 3.44 15.79
CA LEU A 144 3.07 3.64 14.93
C LEU A 144 2.78 5.12 14.69
N ASP A 145 2.75 5.92 15.76
CA ASP A 145 2.47 7.35 15.68
C ASP A 145 3.62 8.10 14.97
N ASN A 146 4.87 7.73 15.26
CA ASN A 146 6.04 8.33 14.63
C ASN A 146 6.11 8.01 13.13
N ALA A 147 5.70 6.79 12.73
CA ALA A 147 5.58 6.36 11.34
C ALA A 147 4.48 7.10 10.60
N LEU A 148 3.33 7.33 11.23
CA LEU A 148 2.26 8.14 10.65
C LEU A 148 2.70 9.59 10.40
N ARG A 149 3.44 10.19 11.34
CA ARG A 149 4.06 11.52 11.11
C ARG A 149 5.07 11.47 9.96
N GLY A 150 5.85 10.39 9.86
CA GLY A 150 6.75 10.12 8.73
C GLY A 150 6.05 10.10 7.38
N LEU A 151 4.98 9.31 7.27
CA LEU A 151 4.17 9.13 6.06
C LEU A 151 3.49 10.43 5.59
N THR A 152 3.14 11.32 6.51
CA THR A 152 2.46 12.59 6.20
C THR A 152 3.42 13.74 5.89
N GLN A 153 4.68 13.66 6.31
CA GLN A 153 5.68 14.73 6.12
C GLN A 153 6.71 14.42 5.03
N THR A 154 6.88 13.16 4.65
CA THR A 154 7.91 12.75 3.69
C THR A 154 7.28 12.51 2.32
N PRO A 155 7.64 13.29 1.28
CA PRO A 155 7.11 13.05 -0.07
C PRO A 155 7.64 11.73 -0.64
N ALA A 156 6.84 11.03 -1.45
CA ALA A 156 7.30 9.85 -2.18
C ALA A 156 8.40 10.20 -3.22
N GLN A 157 9.12 9.19 -3.72
CA GLN A 157 9.95 9.38 -4.92
C GLN A 157 9.06 9.51 -6.16
N ALA A 158 9.62 10.06 -7.25
CA ALA A 158 8.93 10.14 -8.53
C ALA A 158 8.71 8.74 -9.14
N VAL A 159 7.71 8.61 -10.00
CA VAL A 159 7.54 7.42 -10.83
C VAL A 159 8.48 7.54 -12.02
N ASP A 160 9.64 6.90 -11.94
CA ASP A 160 10.63 6.88 -13.00
C ASP A 160 11.43 5.55 -13.03
N ASN A 161 12.55 5.54 -13.76
CA ASN A 161 13.43 4.37 -13.91
C ASN A 161 14.51 4.27 -12.82
N SER A 162 14.42 5.09 -11.77
CA SER A 162 15.34 5.09 -10.63
C SER A 162 14.70 4.35 -9.46
N PHE A 163 15.45 3.43 -8.86
CA PHE A 163 14.98 2.61 -7.76
C PHE A 163 15.95 2.67 -6.60
N ALA A 164 15.41 2.66 -5.37
CA ALA A 164 16.22 2.57 -4.16
C ALA A 164 17.06 1.29 -4.16
N GLU A 165 18.30 1.39 -3.67
CA GLU A 165 19.22 0.24 -3.59
C GLU A 165 18.64 -0.89 -2.71
N ASP A 166 17.88 -0.51 -1.69
CA ASP A 166 17.08 -1.38 -0.81
C ASP A 166 16.12 -2.31 -1.58
N LEU A 167 15.72 -1.95 -2.80
CA LEU A 167 14.86 -2.76 -3.66
C LEU A 167 15.61 -3.48 -4.78
N THR A 168 16.78 -3.01 -5.22
CA THR A 168 17.50 -3.61 -6.37
C THR A 168 18.65 -4.52 -5.98
N SER A 169 19.43 -4.20 -4.94
CA SER A 169 20.58 -5.04 -4.55
C SER A 169 20.51 -5.51 -3.11
N GLN A 170 19.52 -5.04 -2.34
CA GLN A 170 19.42 -5.27 -0.90
C GLN A 170 18.05 -5.80 -0.45
N LEU A 171 17.18 -6.19 -1.40
CA LEU A 171 15.86 -6.72 -1.07
C LEU A 171 16.00 -8.03 -0.27
N PHE A 172 15.37 -8.09 0.90
CA PHE A 172 15.40 -9.27 1.79
C PHE A 172 16.81 -9.82 2.06
N LYS A 173 17.84 -8.95 2.06
CA LYS A 173 19.20 -9.36 2.41
C LYS A 173 19.25 -9.96 3.82
N ALA A 174 20.07 -10.97 4.02
CA ALA A 174 20.31 -11.49 5.37
C ALA A 174 21.05 -10.45 6.22
N LYS A 175 20.84 -10.49 7.54
CA LYS A 175 21.48 -9.55 8.45
C LYS A 175 23.01 -9.69 8.39
N GLY A 176 23.70 -8.59 8.10
CA GLY A 176 25.16 -8.55 7.96
C GLY A 176 25.65 -8.72 6.53
N GLU A 177 24.79 -9.13 5.60
CA GLU A 177 25.12 -9.21 4.18
C GLU A 177 25.03 -7.84 3.51
N LYS A 178 25.87 -7.64 2.48
CA LYS A 178 25.84 -6.43 1.64
C LYS A 178 24.88 -6.55 0.47
N LEU A 179 24.60 -7.77 0.04
CA LEU A 179 23.76 -8.07 -1.10
C LEU A 179 22.56 -8.93 -0.69
N GLY A 180 21.45 -8.66 -1.32
CA GLY A 180 20.21 -9.42 -1.28
C GLY A 180 19.73 -9.66 -2.70
N MET A 181 18.42 -9.60 -2.87
CA MET A 181 17.76 -9.80 -4.15
C MET A 181 17.47 -8.48 -4.87
N ASP A 182 17.00 -8.61 -6.10
CA ASP A 182 16.60 -7.51 -6.98
C ASP A 182 15.11 -7.60 -7.35
N LEU A 183 14.32 -6.70 -6.78
CA LEU A 183 12.89 -6.59 -7.04
C LEU A 183 12.59 -6.27 -8.50
N ILE A 184 13.44 -5.50 -9.17
CA ILE A 184 13.22 -5.06 -10.55
C ILE A 184 13.51 -6.21 -11.51
N SER A 185 14.61 -6.94 -11.28
CA SER A 185 14.87 -8.20 -11.97
C SER A 185 13.73 -9.20 -11.77
N PHE A 186 13.17 -9.30 -10.55
CA PHE A 186 11.97 -10.12 -10.31
C PHE A 186 10.74 -9.64 -11.07
N ASN A 187 10.50 -8.33 -11.17
CA ASN A 187 9.38 -7.79 -11.95
C ASN A 187 9.50 -8.19 -13.42
N ILE A 188 10.69 -8.05 -14.01
CA ILE A 188 10.97 -8.43 -15.40
C ILE A 188 10.77 -9.93 -15.60
N GLN A 189 11.35 -10.75 -14.72
CA GLN A 189 11.24 -12.20 -14.83
C GLN A 189 9.80 -12.68 -14.62
N ARG A 190 9.05 -12.05 -13.70
CA ARG A 190 7.63 -12.34 -13.48
C ARG A 190 6.77 -11.93 -14.68
N GLY A 191 7.11 -10.84 -15.36
CA GLY A 191 6.46 -10.45 -16.61
C GLY A 191 6.59 -11.54 -17.68
N ARG A 192 7.76 -12.18 -17.78
CA ARG A 192 7.99 -13.31 -18.70
C ARG A 192 7.22 -14.56 -18.28
N ASP A 193 7.26 -14.89 -16.99
CA ASP A 193 6.52 -16.01 -16.38
C ASP A 193 5.01 -15.92 -16.66
N HIS A 194 4.46 -14.71 -16.62
CA HIS A 194 3.05 -14.43 -16.89
C HIS A 194 2.76 -14.15 -18.38
N CYS A 195 3.74 -14.35 -19.26
CA CYS A 195 3.62 -14.13 -20.71
C CYS A 195 3.06 -12.74 -21.07
N LEU A 196 3.50 -11.69 -20.36
CA LEU A 196 3.05 -10.34 -20.67
C LEU A 196 3.39 -9.96 -22.12
N PRO A 197 2.45 -9.33 -22.85
CA PRO A 197 2.73 -8.85 -24.20
C PRO A 197 3.83 -7.77 -24.17
N PRO A 198 4.60 -7.63 -25.27
CA PRO A 198 5.63 -6.61 -25.34
C PRO A 198 5.01 -5.21 -25.34
N TYR A 199 5.81 -4.21 -24.95
CA TYR A 199 5.40 -2.81 -24.86
C TYR A 199 4.69 -2.29 -26.13
N VAL A 200 5.21 -2.62 -27.31
CA VAL A 200 4.63 -2.20 -28.60
C VAL A 200 3.21 -2.74 -28.83
N SER A 201 2.92 -3.96 -28.38
CA SER A 201 1.57 -4.52 -28.45
C SER A 201 0.64 -3.82 -27.48
N MET A 202 1.14 -3.45 -26.29
CA MET A 202 0.35 -2.72 -25.30
C MET A 202 -0.03 -1.31 -25.75
N LEU A 203 0.86 -0.61 -26.45
CA LEU A 203 0.53 0.69 -27.03
C LEU A 203 -0.66 0.62 -28.01
N TYR A 204 -0.75 -0.45 -28.79
CA TYR A 204 -1.86 -0.64 -29.72
C TYR A 204 -3.22 -0.78 -29.02
N TYR A 205 -3.25 -1.35 -27.80
CA TYR A 205 -4.49 -1.49 -27.03
C TYR A 205 -4.90 -0.21 -26.28
N LEU A 206 -4.01 0.78 -26.18
CA LEU A 206 -4.21 2.01 -25.42
C LEU A 206 -4.41 3.26 -26.30
N ALA A 207 -4.26 3.11 -27.62
CA ALA A 207 -4.51 4.14 -28.63
C ALA A 207 -5.98 4.11 -29.09
#